data_AF-A0AA35YRA5-F1
#
_entry.id   AF-A0AA35YRA5-F1
#
_cell.length_a   1.000
_cell.length_b   1.000
_cell.length_c   1.000
_cell.angle_alpha   90.00
_cell.angle_beta   90.00
_cell.angle_gamma   90.00
#
_symmetry.space_group_name_H-M   'P 1'
#
loop_
_entity.id
_entity.type
_entity.pdbx_description
1 polymer ?
#
loop_
_entity_poly.entity_id
_entity_poly.type
_entity_poly.pdbx_seq_one_letter_code
_entity_poly.pdbx_strand_id
1 'polypeptide(L)'
;METIMEKLRNQLDTMQEALAMVQNTFTCINQTRKNMITEAPMEMPYRRVVVTKTFINDLDQDMVVMLDIFQAMQENMASATEICKKIINDHQVP
;
A
#
# COMPACT_ATOMS: atom_id res chain seq x y z
N MET A 1 28.18 14.21 -3.53
CA MET A 1 27.07 15.17 -3.37
C MET A 1 25.99 14.70 -4.33
N GLU A 2 24.86 14.23 -3.81
CA GLU A 2 23.80 13.65 -4.64
C GLU A 2 23.08 14.76 -5.43
N THR A 3 22.94 14.58 -6.74
CA THR A 3 22.30 15.54 -7.65
C THR A 3 20.78 15.53 -7.48
N ILE A 4 20.11 16.61 -7.89
CA ILE A 4 18.65 16.69 -7.82
C ILE A 4 17.98 15.60 -8.67
N MET A 5 18.58 15.23 -9.81
CA MET A 5 18.13 14.11 -10.65
C MET A 5 18.30 12.75 -9.96
N GLU A 6 19.39 12.53 -9.23
CA GLU A 6 19.56 11.31 -8.42
C GLU A 6 18.52 11.23 -7.30
N LYS A 7 18.21 12.35 -6.64
CA LYS A 7 17.14 12.41 -5.63
C LYS A 7 15.77 12.09 -6.21
N LEU A 8 15.45 12.62 -7.39
CA LEU A 8 14.18 12.32 -8.06
C LEU A 8 14.11 10.83 -8.44
N ARG A 9 15.20 10.27 -8.97
CA ARG A 9 15.26 8.84 -9.31
C ARG A 9 15.02 7.96 -8.08
N ASN A 10 15.71 8.24 -6.98
CA ASN A 10 15.56 7.48 -5.73
C ASN A 10 14.13 7.56 -5.16
N GLN A 11 13.46 8.70 -5.29
CA GLN A 11 12.06 8.85 -4.89
C GLN A 11 11.11 8.03 -5.79
N LEU A 12 11.34 8.02 -7.11
CA LEU A 12 10.57 7.20 -8.05
C LEU A 12 10.78 5.70 -7.80
N ASP A 13 12.01 5.27 -7.53
CA ASP A 13 12.34 3.88 -7.18
C ASP A 13 11.60 3.46 -5.88
N THR A 14 11.61 4.32 -4.86
CA THR A 14 10.87 4.08 -3.59
C THR A 14 9.35 4.01 -3.81
N MET A 15 8.79 4.86 -4.68
CA MET A 15 7.36 4.80 -5.03
C MET A 15 7.01 3.50 -5.75
N GLN A 16 7.89 3.01 -6.63
CA GLN A 16 7.69 1.76 -7.35
C GLN A 16 7.70 0.56 -6.42
N GLU A 17 8.62 0.52 -5.45
CA GLU A 17 8.67 -0.51 -4.41
C GLU A 17 7.43 -0.51 -3.52
N ALA A 18 6.99 0.68 -3.07
CA ALA A 18 5.78 0.82 -2.28
C ALA A 18 4.54 0.32 -3.04
N LEU A 19 4.42 0.65 -4.33
CA LEU A 19 3.33 0.19 -5.17
C LEU A 19 3.31 -1.35 -5.32
N ALA A 20 4.50 -1.96 -5.48
CA ALA A 20 4.63 -3.41 -5.54
C ALA A 20 4.20 -4.09 -4.23
N MET A 21 4.53 -3.51 -3.08
CA MET A 21 4.04 -4.01 -1.78
C MET A 21 2.51 -3.93 -1.67
N VAL A 22 1.88 -2.83 -2.11
CA VAL A 22 0.41 -2.72 -2.12
C VAL A 22 -0.21 -3.82 -2.97
N GLN A 23 0.30 -4.03 -4.18
CA GLN A 23 -0.21 -5.04 -5.10
C GLN A 23 -0.11 -6.45 -4.49
N ASN A 24 1.05 -6.80 -3.93
CA ASN A 24 1.27 -8.09 -3.30
C ASN A 24 0.34 -8.30 -2.08
N THR A 25 0.17 -7.26 -1.27
CA THR A 25 -0.72 -7.28 -0.10
C THR A 25 -2.16 -7.53 -0.55
N PHE A 26 -2.65 -6.78 -1.54
CA PHE A 26 -3.98 -6.99 -2.10
C PHE A 26 -4.19 -8.40 -2.65
N THR A 27 -3.21 -8.94 -3.36
CA THR A 27 -3.28 -10.31 -3.90
C THR A 27 -3.34 -11.35 -2.78
N CYS A 28 -2.51 -11.20 -1.74
CA CYS A 28 -2.50 -12.09 -0.58
C CYS A 28 -3.83 -12.09 0.16
N ILE A 29 -4.39 -10.90 0.42
CA ILE A 29 -5.69 -10.72 1.05
C ILE A 29 -6.78 -11.39 0.21
N ASN A 30 -6.80 -11.14 -1.12
CA ASN A 30 -7.77 -11.77 -2.00
C ASN A 30 -7.68 -13.29 -2.01
N GLN A 31 -6.46 -13.85 -1.95
CA GLN A 31 -6.25 -15.29 -1.92
C GLN A 31 -6.71 -15.90 -0.58
N THR A 32 -6.36 -15.27 0.54
CA THR A 32 -6.79 -15.68 1.89
C THR A 32 -8.30 -15.67 2.01
N ARG A 33 -8.96 -14.63 1.48
CA ARG A 33 -10.43 -14.53 1.42
C ARG A 33 -11.06 -15.68 0.64
N LYS A 34 -10.48 -16.07 -0.51
CA LYS A 34 -10.97 -17.22 -1.29
C LYS A 34 -10.85 -18.52 -0.48
N ASN A 35 -9.74 -18.75 0.19
CA ASN A 35 -9.50 -19.98 0.95
C ASN A 35 -10.46 -20.09 2.15
N MET A 36 -10.64 -19.02 2.92
CA MET A 36 -11.52 -19.01 4.09
C MET A 36 -13.00 -19.27 3.77
N ILE A 37 -13.50 -18.77 2.63
CA ILE A 37 -14.86 -19.05 2.16
C ILE A 37 -15.01 -20.52 1.79
N THR A 38 -13.95 -21.13 1.25
CA THR A 38 -13.97 -22.50 0.74
C THR A 38 -13.79 -23.55 1.85
N GLU A 39 -13.06 -23.22 2.93
CA GLU A 39 -12.60 -24.18 3.94
C GLU A 39 -13.33 -24.11 5.30
N ALA A 40 -14.32 -23.23 5.48
CA ALA A 40 -15.02 -23.15 6.77
C ALA A 40 -15.60 -24.54 7.19
N PRO A 41 -15.56 -24.95 8.48
CA PRO A 41 -16.02 -26.28 8.91
C PRO A 41 -17.53 -26.34 9.17
N MET A 42 -18.24 -27.33 8.60
CA MET A 42 -19.72 -27.38 8.52
C MET A 42 -20.52 -27.45 9.82
N GLU A 43 -19.89 -27.83 10.94
CA GLU A 43 -20.65 -28.39 12.08
C GLU A 43 -20.89 -27.47 13.29
N MET A 44 -20.48 -26.19 13.27
CA MET A 44 -20.76 -25.32 14.43
C MET A 44 -22.14 -24.62 14.35
N PRO A 45 -22.98 -24.68 15.41
CA PRO A 45 -24.29 -23.99 15.45
C PRO A 45 -24.18 -22.45 15.36
N TYR A 46 -22.98 -21.90 15.62
CA TYR A 46 -22.65 -20.47 15.47
C TYR A 46 -21.55 -20.22 14.42
N ARG A 47 -21.29 -21.17 13.51
CA ARG A 47 -20.24 -21.10 12.46
C ARG A 47 -20.22 -19.76 11.75
N ARG A 48 -21.40 -19.25 11.37
CA ARG A 48 -21.54 -17.95 10.69
C ARG A 48 -20.95 -16.81 11.53
N VAL A 49 -21.24 -16.76 12.83
CA VAL A 49 -20.82 -15.66 13.70
C VAL A 49 -19.31 -15.69 13.96
N VAL A 50 -18.73 -16.86 14.18
CA VAL A 50 -17.28 -17.01 14.43
C VAL A 50 -16.47 -16.70 13.17
N VAL A 51 -16.89 -17.24 12.03
CA VAL A 51 -16.26 -16.96 10.73
C VAL A 51 -16.38 -15.48 10.39
N THR A 52 -17.57 -14.87 10.55
CA THR A 52 -17.76 -13.44 10.29
C THR A 52 -16.95 -12.55 11.23
N LYS A 53 -16.83 -12.87 12.52
CA LYS A 53 -16.00 -12.08 13.46
C LYS A 53 -14.51 -12.15 13.12
N THR A 54 -14.01 -13.34 12.82
CA THR A 54 -12.60 -13.53 12.42
C THR A 54 -12.34 -12.77 11.12
N PHE A 55 -13.25 -12.89 10.15
CA PHE A 55 -13.19 -12.14 8.89
C PHE A 55 -13.16 -10.62 9.08
N ILE A 56 -14.01 -10.08 9.97
CA ILE A 56 -14.03 -8.63 10.25
C ILE A 56 -12.71 -8.18 10.91
N ASN A 57 -12.17 -8.95 11.85
CA ASN A 57 -10.91 -8.61 12.51
C ASN A 57 -9.72 -8.63 11.53
N ASP A 58 -9.66 -9.63 10.66
CA ASP A 58 -8.60 -9.72 9.65
C ASP A 58 -8.72 -8.58 8.61
N LEU A 59 -9.96 -8.22 8.22
CA LEU A 59 -10.21 -7.04 7.39
C LEU A 59 -9.72 -5.73 8.02
N ASP A 60 -9.96 -5.55 9.32
CA ASP A 60 -9.54 -4.34 10.02
C ASP A 60 -8.01 -4.24 10.05
N GLN A 61 -7.29 -5.34 10.32
CA GLN A 61 -5.82 -5.37 10.31
C GLN A 61 -5.25 -5.10 8.91
N ASP A 62 -5.79 -5.77 7.89
CA ASP A 62 -5.39 -5.57 6.49
C ASP A 62 -5.63 -4.13 6.02
N MET A 63 -6.73 -3.51 6.47
CA MET A 63 -7.07 -2.14 6.13
C MET A 63 -6.12 -1.14 6.79
N VAL A 64 -5.68 -1.38 8.04
CA VAL A 64 -4.65 -0.55 8.69
C VAL A 64 -3.35 -0.58 7.90
N VAL A 65 -2.86 -1.78 7.53
CA VAL A 65 -1.63 -1.91 6.73
C VAL A 65 -1.75 -1.20 5.39
N MET A 66 -2.90 -1.30 4.71
CA MET A 66 -3.13 -0.58 3.48
C MET A 66 -3.08 0.95 3.66
N LEU A 67 -3.71 1.47 4.73
CA LEU A 67 -3.73 2.90 5.02
C LEU A 67 -2.31 3.41 5.30
N ASP A 68 -1.48 2.65 6.01
CA ASP A 68 -0.09 3.00 6.27
C ASP A 68 0.72 3.08 4.96
N ILE A 69 0.52 2.13 4.04
CA ILE A 69 1.21 2.17 2.74
C ILE A 69 0.71 3.34 1.87
N PHE A 70 -0.60 3.63 1.87
CA PHE A 70 -1.13 4.80 1.17
C PHE A 70 -0.56 6.11 1.71
N GLN A 71 -0.40 6.23 3.02
CA GLN A 71 0.22 7.39 3.67
C GLN A 71 1.68 7.55 3.22
N ALA A 72 2.47 6.48 3.24
CA ALA A 72 3.86 6.51 2.76
C ALA A 72 3.96 6.90 1.27
N MET A 73 3.03 6.43 0.43
CA MET A 73 2.97 6.83 -0.99
C MET A 73 2.65 8.31 -1.16
N GLN A 74 1.73 8.87 -0.37
CA GLN A 74 1.41 10.30 -0.42
C GLN A 74 2.60 11.17 -0.03
N GLU A 75 3.32 10.79 1.02
CA GLU A 75 4.52 11.50 1.48
C GLU A 75 5.62 11.51 0.40
N ASN A 76 5.86 10.36 -0.23
CA ASN A 76 6.82 10.25 -1.33
C ASN A 76 6.40 11.07 -2.56
N MET A 77 5.13 11.05 -2.94
CA MET A 77 4.61 11.88 -4.04
C MET A 77 4.74 13.37 -3.77
N ALA A 78 4.47 13.81 -2.54
CA ALA A 78 4.63 15.20 -2.14
C ALA A 78 6.10 15.63 -2.23
N SER A 79 7.02 14.79 -1.73
CA SER A 79 8.47 14.99 -1.82
C SER A 79 8.94 15.08 -3.27
N ALA A 80 8.54 14.14 -4.13
CA ALA A 80 8.87 14.16 -5.56
C ALA A 80 8.34 15.42 -6.26
N THR A 81 7.13 15.87 -5.93
CA THR A 81 6.53 17.11 -6.44
C THR A 81 7.37 18.33 -6.09
N GLU A 82 7.83 18.43 -4.84
CA GLU A 82 8.69 19.54 -4.40
C GLU A 82 10.07 19.52 -5.09
N ILE A 83 10.63 18.34 -5.34
CA ILE A 83 11.86 18.19 -6.12
C ILE A 83 11.65 18.70 -7.55
N CYS A 84 10.57 18.28 -8.22
CA CYS A 84 10.24 18.76 -9.57
C CYS A 84 10.05 20.28 -9.62
N LYS A 85 9.35 20.88 -8.64
CA LYS A 85 9.21 22.34 -8.55
C LYS A 85 10.57 23.05 -8.44
N LYS A 86 11.50 22.52 -7.64
CA LYS A 86 12.86 23.07 -7.53
C LYS A 86 13.61 23.00 -8.86
N ILE A 87 13.55 21.85 -9.55
CA ILE A 87 14.16 21.72 -10.90
C ILE A 87 13.59 22.79 -11.84
N ILE A 88 12.27 22.94 -11.88
CA ILE A 88 11.60 23.93 -12.74
C ILE A 88 12.07 25.34 -12.40
N ASN A 89 12.09 25.72 -11.12
CA ASN A 89 12.53 27.06 -10.70
C ASN A 89 14.01 27.30 -11.00
N ASP A 90 14.87 26.30 -10.82
CA ASP A 90 16.31 26.38 -11.10
C ASP A 90 16.60 26.48 -12.62
N HIS A 91 15.68 26.00 -13.47
CA HIS A 91 15.81 26.02 -14.93
C HIS A 91 14.83 27.00 -15.61
N GLN A 92 14.12 27.84 -14.85
CA GLN A 92 13.42 29.00 -15.41
C GLN A 92 14.47 30.02 -15.84
N VAL A 93 14.85 29.94 -17.12
CA VAL A 93 15.64 30.96 -17.81
C VAL A 93 14.79 32.23 -17.95
N PRO A 94 15.35 33.46 -17.80
CA PRO A 94 14.68 34.69 -18.21
C PRO A 94 14.28 34.69 -19.70
#